data_AF-A0AA38H4C7-F1
#
_entry.id   AF-A0AA38H4C7-F1
#
_cell.length_a   1.000
_cell.length_b   1.000
_cell.length_c   1.000
_cell.angle_alpha   90.00
_cell.angle_beta   90.00
_cell.angle_gamma   90.00
#
_symmetry.space_group_name_H-M   'P 1'
#
loop_
_entity.id
_entity.type
_entity.pdbx_description
1 polymer ?
#
loop_
_entity_poly.entity_id
_entity_poly.type
_entity_poly.pdbx_seq_one_letter_code
_entity_poly.pdbx_strand_id
1 'polypeptide(L)'
;MDQVATPTRSQAGTSSVPPSRPTSPPTISKASSGPAGAPGRNDEHRRARREQLRNFYGLKYGAGAGAAGPSTPKEGDVLDIDSGAFDAGAYYQDLIQKSSLAELMKKAVALNAEMGDLQSSRHSLVYNHHHKLFSAGDAIQVLNTRTPQLISIVTSLQDSFSSISQLADSVALPDLDTPASTTRKDEEAAEQGLEEGDRAIRRMRLMRTAELPVETIRAVLERVEAGLEEKERAGDVRAGAILREGRQMLPSIPPIEEAPTA
;
A
#
# COMPACT_ATOMS: atom_id res chain seq x y z
N MET A 1 -43.03 -24.90 71.96
CA MET A 1 -41.75 -24.19 71.84
C MET A 1 -40.77 -25.13 71.16
N ASP A 2 -39.83 -24.54 70.45
CA ASP A 2 -38.63 -25.11 69.84
C ASP A 2 -38.59 -25.27 68.32
N GLN A 3 -37.52 -24.67 67.81
CA GLN A 3 -37.26 -24.20 66.47
C GLN A 3 -36.50 -25.27 65.69
N VAL A 4 -36.79 -25.41 64.40
CA VAL A 4 -35.95 -26.19 63.49
C VAL A 4 -34.95 -25.24 62.85
N ALA A 5 -33.69 -25.40 63.28
CA ALA A 5 -32.53 -24.69 62.81
C ALA A 5 -32.11 -25.17 61.40
N THR A 6 -31.84 -24.23 60.50
CA THR A 6 -31.07 -24.45 59.27
C THR A 6 -29.57 -24.43 59.58
N PRO A 7 -28.76 -25.35 59.01
CA PRO A 7 -27.34 -25.11 58.86
C PRO A 7 -26.98 -24.63 57.45
N THR A 8 -26.10 -23.64 57.46
CA THR A 8 -25.50 -22.91 56.35
C THR A 8 -24.20 -23.61 55.92
N ARG A 9 -23.99 -23.66 54.59
CA ARG A 9 -22.73 -23.47 53.85
C ARG A 9 -21.50 -24.31 54.23
N SER A 10 -20.98 -25.02 53.23
CA SER A 10 -19.66 -24.78 52.59
C SER A 10 -19.29 -26.04 51.81
N GLN A 11 -18.81 -25.90 50.56
CA GLN A 11 -17.50 -26.43 50.13
C GLN A 11 -17.25 -26.00 48.68
N ALA A 12 -16.05 -25.49 48.48
CA ALA A 12 -15.48 -25.04 47.22
C ALA A 12 -15.10 -26.24 46.34
N GLY A 13 -15.37 -26.12 45.04
CA GLY A 13 -14.84 -27.01 44.00
C GLY A 13 -14.11 -26.16 42.96
N THR A 14 -12.79 -26.31 42.93
CA THR A 14 -11.85 -25.61 42.05
C THR A 14 -11.99 -26.09 40.61
N SER A 15 -12.41 -25.24 39.67
CA SER A 15 -12.32 -25.52 38.23
C SER A 15 -10.93 -25.15 37.72
N SER A 16 -10.16 -26.19 37.37
CA SER A 16 -8.90 -26.09 36.66
C SER A 16 -9.15 -25.63 35.21
N VAL A 17 -8.69 -24.42 34.89
CA VAL A 17 -8.67 -23.85 33.53
C VAL A 17 -7.30 -24.14 32.92
N PRO A 18 -7.18 -24.79 31.74
CA PRO A 18 -5.89 -24.92 31.08
C PRO A 18 -5.48 -23.58 30.42
N PRO A 19 -4.19 -23.18 30.47
CA PRO A 19 -3.75 -21.91 29.92
C PRO A 19 -3.67 -21.93 28.39
N SER A 20 -4.20 -20.87 27.80
CA SER A 20 -4.14 -20.52 26.38
C SER A 20 -2.69 -20.40 25.88
N ARG A 21 -2.38 -21.15 24.82
CA ARG A 21 -1.13 -21.04 24.06
C ARG A 21 -1.21 -19.82 23.14
N PRO A 22 -0.23 -18.89 23.13
CA PRO A 22 -0.24 -17.77 22.20
C PRO A 22 0.04 -18.26 20.77
N THR A 23 -0.95 -18.12 19.88
CA THR A 23 -0.77 -18.36 18.44
C THR A 23 -0.09 -17.14 17.82
N SER A 24 1.17 -17.30 17.43
CA SER A 24 1.90 -16.33 16.61
C SER A 24 1.15 -16.09 15.28
N PRO A 25 1.21 -14.86 14.72
CA PRO A 25 0.56 -14.55 13.46
C PRO A 25 1.22 -15.35 12.31
N PRO A 26 0.46 -15.82 11.31
CA PRO A 26 1.04 -16.50 10.16
C PRO A 26 1.89 -15.49 9.36
N THR A 27 3.17 -15.79 9.26
CA THR A 27 4.10 -15.16 8.32
C THR A 27 3.61 -15.44 6.90
N ILE A 28 3.13 -14.39 6.22
CA ILE A 28 2.85 -14.41 4.79
C ILE A 28 4.18 -14.64 4.08
N SER A 29 4.43 -15.91 3.73
CA SER A 29 5.53 -16.28 2.86
C SER A 29 5.17 -15.76 1.47
N LYS A 30 5.72 -14.59 1.14
CA LYS A 30 5.69 -13.96 -0.18
C LYS A 30 6.26 -14.96 -1.17
N ALA A 31 5.38 -15.69 -1.88
CA ALA A 31 5.76 -16.53 -3.00
C ALA A 31 6.46 -15.63 -4.03
N SER A 32 7.77 -15.82 -4.15
CA SER A 32 8.61 -15.14 -5.12
C SER A 32 8.16 -15.53 -6.53
N SER A 33 7.74 -14.54 -7.29
CA SER A 33 7.67 -14.59 -8.74
C SER A 33 9.10 -14.73 -9.28
N GLY A 34 9.50 -15.96 -9.62
CA GLY A 34 10.68 -16.22 -10.44
C GLY A 34 10.29 -16.40 -11.92
N PRO A 35 10.96 -15.74 -12.88
CA PRO A 35 10.68 -15.95 -14.30
C PRO A 35 11.41 -17.19 -14.84
N ALA A 36 10.74 -17.86 -15.79
CA ALA A 36 11.25 -18.68 -16.89
C ALA A 36 12.36 -19.73 -16.64
N GLY A 37 12.02 -21.02 -16.88
CA GLY A 37 13.00 -22.01 -17.36
C GLY A 37 12.91 -23.42 -16.79
N ALA A 38 11.87 -24.20 -17.12
CA ALA A 38 11.91 -25.67 -17.13
C ALA A 38 10.69 -26.24 -17.89
N PRO A 39 10.85 -26.79 -19.11
CA PRO A 39 9.75 -27.40 -19.86
C PRO A 39 9.52 -28.82 -19.32
N GLY A 40 8.32 -29.13 -18.84
CA GLY A 40 7.94 -30.52 -18.53
C GLY A 40 7.07 -30.69 -17.29
N ARG A 41 7.51 -30.23 -16.12
CA ARG A 41 6.80 -30.54 -14.85
C ARG A 41 5.57 -29.67 -14.59
N ASN A 42 5.58 -28.43 -15.10
CA ASN A 42 4.49 -27.48 -14.91
C ASN A 42 3.36 -27.64 -15.93
N ASP A 43 3.64 -28.25 -17.08
CA ASP A 43 2.62 -28.41 -18.13
C ASP A 43 1.59 -29.47 -17.76
N GLU A 44 1.99 -30.54 -17.08
CA GLU A 44 1.08 -31.57 -16.62
C GLU A 44 0.17 -31.06 -15.50
N HIS A 45 0.70 -30.30 -14.54
CA HIS A 45 -0.09 -29.62 -13.51
C HIS A 45 -1.04 -28.58 -14.12
N ARG A 46 -0.61 -27.84 -15.14
CA ARG A 46 -1.43 -26.87 -15.87
C ARG A 46 -2.48 -27.54 -16.75
N ARG A 47 -2.20 -28.72 -17.31
CA ARG A 47 -3.17 -29.55 -18.04
C ARG A 47 -4.20 -30.08 -17.05
N ALA A 48 -3.79 -30.78 -15.99
CA ALA A 48 -4.68 -31.32 -14.95
C ALA A 48 -5.62 -30.26 -14.36
N ARG A 49 -5.10 -29.07 -14.02
CA ARG A 49 -5.93 -27.95 -13.53
C ARG A 49 -6.95 -27.49 -14.58
N ARG A 50 -6.56 -27.42 -15.85
CA ARG A 50 -7.50 -27.08 -16.94
C ARG A 50 -8.55 -28.16 -17.14
N GLU A 51 -8.21 -29.44 -16.96
CA GLU A 51 -9.18 -30.53 -17.07
C GLU A 51 -10.17 -30.51 -15.91
N GLN A 52 -9.69 -30.26 -14.69
CA GLN A 52 -10.55 -30.09 -13.51
C GLN A 52 -11.54 -28.93 -13.69
N LEU A 53 -11.05 -27.79 -14.17
CA LEU A 53 -11.92 -26.64 -14.46
C LEU A 53 -12.90 -26.95 -15.60
N ARG A 54 -12.44 -27.64 -16.65
CA ARG A 54 -13.30 -28.07 -17.76
C ARG A 54 -14.41 -29.02 -17.30
N ASN A 55 -14.12 -29.90 -16.35
CA ASN A 55 -15.10 -30.80 -15.74
C ASN A 55 -16.07 -30.02 -14.82
N PHE A 56 -15.56 -29.06 -14.04
CA PHE A 56 -16.37 -28.21 -13.16
C PHE A 56 -17.38 -27.36 -13.93
N TYR A 57 -17.01 -26.88 -15.12
CA TYR A 57 -17.89 -26.09 -16.00
C TYR A 57 -18.57 -26.93 -17.10
N GLY A 58 -18.51 -28.27 -17.05
CA GLY A 58 -19.23 -29.17 -17.97
C GLY A 58 -18.78 -29.10 -19.45
N LEU A 59 -17.60 -28.55 -19.73
CA LEU A 59 -17.14 -28.17 -21.07
C LEU A 59 -16.50 -29.35 -21.84
N LYS A 60 -17.02 -30.58 -21.68
CA LYS A 60 -16.46 -31.83 -22.23
C LYS A 60 -16.93 -32.15 -23.66
N TYR A 61 -17.83 -31.38 -24.26
CA TYR A 61 -18.28 -31.57 -25.65
C TYR A 61 -18.31 -30.25 -26.39
N GLY A 62 -17.32 -29.98 -27.24
CA GLY A 62 -17.35 -28.77 -28.07
C GLY A 62 -15.99 -28.25 -28.51
N ALA A 63 -15.18 -29.09 -29.14
CA ALA A 63 -14.08 -28.61 -29.98
C ALA A 63 -13.83 -29.61 -31.11
N GLY A 64 -14.80 -29.70 -32.03
CA GLY A 64 -14.64 -30.46 -33.27
C GLY A 64 -15.91 -31.16 -33.73
N ALA A 65 -16.87 -30.40 -34.28
CA ALA A 65 -17.80 -30.76 -35.34
C ALA A 65 -19.04 -29.86 -35.25
N GLY A 66 -19.41 -29.24 -36.37
CA GLY A 66 -20.57 -28.36 -36.46
C GLY A 66 -21.90 -29.10 -36.33
N ALA A 67 -22.93 -28.29 -36.12
CA ALA A 67 -24.36 -28.58 -36.25
C ALA A 67 -24.94 -29.64 -35.29
N ALA A 68 -25.62 -29.17 -34.23
CA ALA A 68 -27.06 -29.45 -33.98
C ALA A 68 -27.48 -29.00 -32.57
N GLY A 69 -28.41 -28.03 -32.52
CA GLY A 69 -29.55 -28.02 -31.59
C GLY A 69 -29.33 -27.80 -30.08
N PRO A 70 -30.38 -27.37 -29.36
CA PRO A 70 -30.32 -27.23 -27.90
C PRO A 70 -30.09 -28.62 -27.32
N SER A 71 -29.06 -28.73 -26.47
CA SER A 71 -28.73 -29.95 -25.76
C SER A 71 -29.96 -30.48 -25.03
N THR A 72 -30.53 -31.57 -25.53
CA THR A 72 -31.40 -32.45 -24.76
C THR A 72 -30.70 -32.73 -23.42
N PRO A 73 -31.37 -32.61 -22.27
CA PRO A 73 -30.75 -32.98 -21.01
C PRO A 73 -30.37 -34.46 -21.16
N LYS A 74 -29.12 -34.82 -20.86
CA LYS A 74 -28.81 -36.23 -20.63
C LYS A 74 -29.82 -36.69 -19.58
N GLU A 75 -30.71 -37.62 -19.95
CA GLU A 75 -31.57 -38.32 -19.01
C GLU A 75 -30.65 -38.89 -17.94
N GLY A 76 -30.58 -38.20 -16.81
CA GLY A 76 -29.87 -38.67 -15.64
C GLY A 76 -30.58 -39.93 -15.16
N ASP A 77 -29.81 -40.86 -14.59
CA ASP A 77 -30.43 -42.02 -13.98
C ASP A 77 -31.32 -41.55 -12.82
N VAL A 78 -32.56 -42.03 -12.83
CA VAL A 78 -33.58 -41.70 -11.83
C VAL A 78 -33.25 -42.38 -10.49
N LEU A 79 -32.47 -43.47 -10.53
CA LEU A 79 -32.06 -44.26 -9.36
C LEU A 79 -30.69 -43.84 -8.79
N ASP A 80 -29.94 -42.97 -9.46
CA ASP A 80 -28.63 -42.52 -9.00
C ASP A 80 -28.75 -41.29 -8.09
N ILE A 81 -28.26 -41.37 -6.86
CA ILE A 81 -28.37 -40.30 -5.84
C ILE A 81 -27.60 -39.04 -6.27
N ASP A 82 -26.54 -39.19 -7.06
CA ASP A 82 -25.70 -38.08 -7.51
C ASP A 82 -26.21 -37.43 -8.81
N SER A 83 -27.26 -38.00 -9.42
CA SER A 83 -27.83 -37.54 -10.68
C SER A 83 -28.81 -36.37 -10.47
N GLY A 84 -28.77 -35.38 -11.36
CA GLY A 84 -29.71 -34.26 -11.34
C GLY A 84 -31.17 -34.64 -11.65
N ALA A 85 -31.42 -35.88 -12.10
CA ALA A 85 -32.75 -36.43 -12.37
C ALA A 85 -33.21 -37.45 -11.31
N PHE A 86 -32.53 -37.51 -10.16
CA PHE A 86 -32.84 -38.43 -9.08
C PHE A 86 -34.30 -38.31 -8.59
N ASP A 87 -35.03 -39.43 -8.57
CA ASP A 87 -36.33 -39.53 -7.89
C ASP A 87 -36.20 -40.40 -6.65
N ALA A 88 -36.31 -39.76 -5.49
CA ALA A 88 -36.27 -40.43 -4.19
C ALA A 88 -37.37 -41.49 -4.04
N GLY A 89 -38.55 -41.28 -4.66
CA GLY A 89 -39.67 -42.22 -4.60
C GLY A 89 -39.36 -43.52 -5.34
N ALA A 90 -38.93 -43.41 -6.60
CA ALA A 90 -38.51 -44.57 -7.40
C ALA A 90 -37.32 -45.32 -6.79
N TYR A 91 -36.30 -44.59 -6.31
CA TYR A 91 -35.14 -45.20 -5.63
C TYR A 91 -35.53 -45.94 -4.35
N TYR A 92 -36.43 -45.38 -3.53
CA TYR A 92 -36.90 -46.04 -2.33
C TYR A 92 -37.70 -47.31 -2.63
N GLN A 93 -38.59 -47.27 -3.63
CA GLN A 93 -39.36 -48.43 -4.05
C GLN A 93 -38.47 -49.55 -4.61
N ASP A 94 -37.46 -49.19 -5.39
CA ASP A 94 -36.47 -50.16 -5.88
C ASP A 94 -35.68 -50.78 -4.72
N LEU A 95 -35.30 -49.94 -3.75
CA LEU A 95 -34.52 -50.35 -2.59
C LEU A 95 -35.29 -51.32 -1.67
N ILE A 96 -36.56 -51.07 -1.38
CA ILE A 96 -37.36 -51.94 -0.50
C ILE A 96 -37.71 -53.28 -1.19
N GLN A 97 -37.83 -53.30 -2.51
CA GLN A 97 -38.09 -54.53 -3.27
C GLN A 97 -36.86 -55.44 -3.37
N LYS A 98 -35.66 -54.85 -3.48
CA LYS A 98 -34.41 -55.60 -3.74
C LYS A 98 -33.56 -55.90 -2.51
N SER A 99 -33.71 -55.13 -1.42
CA SER A 99 -32.86 -55.27 -0.23
C SER A 99 -33.55 -55.97 0.95
N SER A 100 -32.76 -56.64 1.76
CA SER A 100 -33.23 -57.24 3.01
C SER A 100 -33.38 -56.19 4.12
N LEU A 101 -34.19 -56.48 5.14
CA LEU A 101 -34.40 -55.57 6.28
C LEU A 101 -33.09 -55.15 6.97
N ALA A 102 -32.13 -56.07 7.10
CA ALA A 102 -30.83 -55.79 7.70
C ALA A 102 -30.00 -54.80 6.88
N GLU A 103 -30.07 -54.87 5.55
CA GLU A 103 -29.42 -53.93 4.65
C GLU A 103 -30.10 -52.56 4.68
N LEU A 104 -31.44 -52.55 4.74
CA LEU A 104 -32.21 -51.31 4.84
C LEU A 104 -31.89 -50.55 6.14
N MET A 105 -31.78 -51.26 7.26
CA MET A 105 -31.36 -50.67 8.55
C MET A 105 -29.93 -50.13 8.51
N LYS A 106 -28.98 -50.86 7.89
CA LYS A 106 -27.61 -50.36 7.70
C LYS A 106 -27.58 -49.09 6.84
N LYS A 107 -28.33 -49.08 5.73
CA LYS A 107 -28.45 -47.90 4.86
C LYS A 107 -29.07 -46.72 5.59
N ALA A 108 -30.13 -46.94 6.38
CA ALA A 108 -30.76 -45.88 7.16
C ALA A 108 -29.79 -45.25 8.17
N VAL A 109 -29.00 -46.06 8.88
CA VAL A 109 -27.98 -45.56 9.82
C VAL A 109 -26.88 -44.78 9.08
N ALA A 110 -26.41 -45.29 7.94
CA ALA A 110 -25.40 -44.62 7.13
C ALA A 110 -25.88 -43.27 6.59
N LEU A 111 -27.11 -43.21 6.04
CA LEU A 111 -27.73 -41.97 5.56
C LEU A 111 -27.91 -40.95 6.68
N ASN A 112 -28.29 -41.39 7.88
CA ASN A 112 -28.44 -40.49 9.02
C ASN A 112 -27.10 -39.90 9.47
N ALA A 113 -26.02 -40.69 9.43
CA ALA A 113 -24.66 -40.21 9.69
C ALA A 113 -24.22 -39.20 8.62
N GLU A 114 -24.41 -39.53 7.34
CA GLU A 114 -24.07 -38.67 6.21
C GLU A 114 -24.86 -37.35 6.25
N MET A 115 -26.15 -37.39 6.58
CA MET A 115 -26.97 -36.19 6.76
C MET A 115 -26.41 -35.29 7.87
N GLY A 116 -25.97 -35.87 8.98
CA GLY A 116 -25.32 -35.15 10.08
C GLY A 116 -24.00 -34.50 9.65
N ASP A 117 -23.16 -35.22 8.92
CA ASP A 117 -21.88 -34.72 8.40
C ASP A 117 -22.10 -33.60 7.35
N LEU A 118 -23.08 -33.77 6.46
CA LEU A 118 -23.44 -32.76 5.46
C LEU A 118 -23.99 -31.50 6.13
N GLN A 119 -24.79 -31.65 7.19
CA GLN A 119 -25.28 -30.51 7.97
C GLN A 119 -24.14 -29.79 8.71
N SER A 120 -23.23 -30.55 9.33
CA SER A 120 -22.06 -30.02 10.02
C SER A 120 -21.14 -29.26 9.06
N SER A 121 -20.84 -29.84 7.89
CA SER A 121 -20.01 -29.20 6.86
C SER A 121 -20.67 -27.94 6.29
N ARG A 122 -21.98 -27.95 6.03
CA ARG A 122 -22.75 -26.76 5.63
C ARG A 122 -22.65 -25.67 6.70
N HIS A 123 -22.89 -26.03 7.96
CA HIS A 123 -22.84 -25.07 9.07
C HIS A 123 -21.44 -24.48 9.23
N SER A 124 -20.40 -25.31 9.18
CA SER A 124 -19.00 -24.89 9.21
C SER A 124 -18.66 -23.94 8.07
N LEU A 125 -19.10 -24.25 6.84
CA LEU A 125 -18.87 -23.38 5.68
C LEU A 125 -19.56 -22.02 5.84
N VAL A 126 -20.83 -22.04 6.24
CA VAL A 126 -21.64 -20.83 6.47
C VAL A 126 -20.99 -19.98 7.57
N TYR A 127 -20.61 -20.57 8.70
CA TYR A 127 -19.92 -19.86 9.79
C TYR A 127 -18.58 -19.29 9.34
N ASN A 128 -17.76 -20.08 8.64
CA ASN A 128 -16.46 -19.63 8.16
C ASN A 128 -16.61 -18.43 7.22
N HIS A 129 -17.58 -18.51 6.30
CA HIS A 129 -17.84 -17.45 5.35
C HIS A 129 -18.40 -16.20 6.03
N HIS A 130 -19.41 -16.33 6.90
CA HIS A 130 -19.97 -15.19 7.62
C HIS A 130 -18.96 -14.53 8.55
N HIS A 131 -18.17 -15.31 9.28
CA HIS A 131 -17.15 -14.75 10.16
C HIS A 131 -16.06 -14.03 9.35
N LYS A 132 -15.65 -14.57 8.19
CA LYS A 132 -14.74 -13.88 7.28
C LYS A 132 -15.33 -12.60 6.69
N LEU A 133 -16.60 -12.63 6.26
CA LEU A 133 -17.28 -11.44 5.75
C LEU A 133 -17.38 -10.36 6.83
N PHE A 134 -17.72 -10.74 8.05
CA PHE A 134 -17.80 -9.82 9.18
C PHE A 134 -16.43 -9.24 9.51
N SER A 135 -15.39 -10.08 9.62
CA SER A 135 -14.02 -9.63 9.86
C SER A 135 -13.47 -8.73 8.75
N ALA A 136 -13.82 -9.01 7.48
CA ALA A 136 -13.50 -8.13 6.36
C ALA A 136 -14.26 -6.80 6.46
N GLY A 137 -15.53 -6.83 6.86
CA GLY A 137 -16.32 -5.64 7.16
C GLY A 137 -15.67 -4.77 8.24
N ASP A 138 -15.26 -5.37 9.37
CA ASP A 138 -14.54 -4.68 10.43
C ASP A 138 -13.24 -4.05 9.91
N ALA A 139 -12.45 -4.80 9.13
CA ALA A 139 -11.22 -4.28 8.53
C ALA A 139 -11.49 -3.10 7.58
N ILE A 140 -12.55 -3.16 6.77
CA ILE A 140 -12.98 -2.06 5.90
C ILE A 140 -13.43 -0.86 6.74
N GLN A 141 -14.12 -1.06 7.85
CA GLN A 141 -14.52 0.02 8.74
C GLN A 141 -13.31 0.69 9.41
N VAL A 142 -12.34 -0.10 9.87
CA VAL A 142 -11.06 0.44 10.40
C VAL A 142 -10.30 1.19 9.31
N LEU A 143 -10.27 0.68 8.08
CA LEU A 143 -9.65 1.38 6.96
C LEU A 143 -10.37 2.70 6.68
N ASN A 144 -11.70 2.68 6.59
CA ASN A 144 -12.52 3.86 6.28
C ASN A 144 -12.39 4.96 7.36
N THR A 145 -12.26 4.57 8.63
CA THR A 145 -12.02 5.55 9.71
C THR A 145 -10.60 6.13 9.70
N ARG A 146 -9.59 5.35 9.29
CA ARG A 146 -8.18 5.80 9.25
C ARG A 146 -7.78 6.52 7.96
N THR A 147 -8.40 6.18 6.82
CA THR A 147 -8.06 6.75 5.51
C THR A 147 -8.17 8.28 5.46
N PRO A 148 -9.22 8.93 6.02
CA PRO A 148 -9.30 10.40 6.03
C PRO A 148 -8.14 11.05 6.80
N GLN A 149 -7.71 10.45 7.90
CA GLN A 149 -6.55 10.93 8.67
C GLN A 149 -5.26 10.76 7.86
N LEU A 150 -5.07 9.61 7.20
CA LEU A 150 -3.91 9.39 6.31
C LEU A 150 -3.90 10.35 5.13
N ILE A 151 -5.04 10.62 4.51
CA ILE A 151 -5.14 11.61 3.42
C ILE A 151 -4.74 12.99 3.94
N SER A 152 -5.24 13.41 5.10
CA SER A 152 -4.88 14.70 5.73
C SER A 152 -3.37 14.81 6.01
N ILE A 153 -2.76 13.75 6.52
CA ILE A 153 -1.31 13.70 6.75
C ILE A 153 -0.55 13.82 5.41
N VAL A 154 -0.97 13.07 4.38
CA VAL A 154 -0.33 13.12 3.05
C VAL A 154 -0.47 14.50 2.42
N THR A 155 -1.62 15.16 2.54
CA THR A 155 -1.79 16.54 2.05
C THR A 155 -0.89 17.52 2.79
N SER A 156 -0.79 17.41 4.12
CA SER A 156 0.12 18.25 4.92
C SER A 156 1.59 18.02 4.56
N LEU A 157 1.96 16.78 4.26
CA LEU A 157 3.31 16.40 3.85
C LEU A 157 3.62 16.94 2.45
N GLN A 158 2.64 16.93 1.53
CA GLN A 158 2.76 17.54 0.21
C GLN A 158 2.90 19.07 0.29
N ASP A 159 2.15 19.74 1.16
CA ASP A 159 2.29 21.17 1.41
C ASP A 159 3.67 21.50 1.99
N SER A 160 4.15 20.67 2.92
CA SER A 160 5.49 20.80 3.50
C SER A 160 6.58 20.60 2.44
N PHE A 161 6.45 19.60 1.58
CA PHE A 161 7.40 19.39 0.47
C PHE A 161 7.35 20.50 -0.57
N SER A 162 6.17 21.05 -0.87
CA SER A 162 6.05 22.22 -1.75
C SER A 162 6.76 23.42 -1.12
N SER A 163 6.57 23.66 0.17
CA SER A 163 7.25 24.73 0.92
C SER A 163 8.76 24.52 0.96
N ILE A 164 9.22 23.28 1.19
CA ILE A 164 10.64 22.93 1.15
C ILE A 164 11.17 23.09 -0.27
N SER A 165 10.44 22.71 -1.32
CA SER A 165 10.87 22.90 -2.70
C SER A 165 10.98 24.37 -3.04
N GLN A 166 10.02 25.20 -2.65
CA GLN A 166 10.09 26.66 -2.84
C GLN A 166 11.28 27.26 -2.08
N LEU A 167 11.50 26.82 -0.84
CA LEU A 167 12.64 27.27 -0.06
C LEU A 167 13.95 26.76 -0.67
N ALA A 168 13.99 25.50 -1.11
CA ALA A 168 15.12 24.89 -1.77
C ALA A 168 15.40 25.57 -3.10
N ASP A 169 14.42 25.99 -3.90
CA ASP A 169 14.62 26.77 -5.11
C ASP A 169 15.12 28.18 -4.79
N SER A 170 14.69 28.76 -3.66
CA SER A 170 15.20 30.04 -3.18
C SER A 170 16.64 29.96 -2.63
N VAL A 171 17.04 28.79 -2.13
CA VAL A 171 18.36 28.51 -1.56
C VAL A 171 19.29 27.85 -2.59
N ALA A 172 18.72 27.17 -3.58
CA ALA A 172 19.39 26.55 -4.72
C ALA A 172 20.00 27.70 -5.49
N LEU A 173 21.26 27.89 -5.15
CA LEU A 173 22.20 28.65 -5.91
C LEU A 173 22.10 28.08 -7.33
N PRO A 174 21.87 28.91 -8.37
CA PRO A 174 22.22 28.45 -9.70
C PRO A 174 23.67 27.96 -9.60
N ASP A 175 23.87 26.68 -9.90
CA ASP A 175 25.20 26.10 -9.98
C ASP A 175 26.06 27.06 -10.79
N LEU A 176 27.26 27.30 -10.29
CA LEU A 176 28.19 28.33 -10.74
C LEU A 176 28.63 28.19 -12.21
N ASP A 177 28.05 27.27 -12.99
CA ASP A 177 28.44 26.88 -14.34
C ASP A 177 27.32 26.91 -15.39
N THR A 178 26.20 27.63 -15.18
CA THR A 178 25.28 27.90 -16.30
C THR A 178 25.48 29.30 -16.86
N PRO A 179 26.25 29.46 -17.98
CA PRO A 179 26.25 30.72 -18.70
C PRO A 179 24.83 30.96 -19.22
N ALA A 180 24.30 32.13 -18.84
CA ALA A 180 23.19 32.83 -19.45
C ALA A 180 22.46 32.06 -20.55
N SER A 181 21.23 31.62 -20.26
CA SER A 181 20.22 31.51 -21.30
C SER A 181 19.92 32.91 -21.81
N THR A 182 20.81 33.38 -22.68
CA THR A 182 20.56 34.42 -23.65
C THR A 182 19.37 33.96 -24.47
N THR A 183 18.21 34.57 -24.23
CA THR A 183 17.36 35.08 -25.30
C THR A 183 16.17 35.86 -24.76
N ARG A 184 16.11 37.12 -25.20
CA ARG A 184 14.91 37.97 -25.39
C ARG A 184 14.39 38.71 -24.15
N LYS A 185 14.95 39.90 -23.92
CA LYS A 185 14.34 41.22 -24.18
C LYS A 185 15.11 42.24 -23.36
N ASP A 186 15.67 43.25 -24.02
CA ASP A 186 16.58 44.24 -23.42
C ASP A 186 15.93 45.12 -22.33
N GLU A 187 14.63 44.96 -22.07
CA GLU A 187 13.90 45.59 -20.96
C GLU A 187 13.69 44.65 -19.75
N GLU A 188 13.44 43.35 -19.95
CA GLU A 188 13.29 42.36 -18.86
C GLU A 188 14.65 42.02 -18.23
N ALA A 189 15.77 42.18 -18.96
CA ALA A 189 17.13 42.01 -18.44
C ALA A 189 17.52 43.08 -17.38
N ALA A 190 16.88 44.26 -17.43
CA ALA A 190 17.13 45.31 -16.45
C ALA A 190 16.60 44.91 -15.06
N GLU A 191 15.36 44.42 -15.00
CA GLU A 191 14.71 43.94 -13.78
C GLU A 191 15.33 42.63 -13.27
N GLN A 192 15.64 41.68 -14.17
CA GLN A 192 16.25 40.41 -13.80
C GLN A 192 17.60 40.59 -13.09
N GLY A 193 18.46 41.50 -13.55
CA GLY A 193 19.76 41.71 -12.89
C GLY A 193 19.64 42.43 -11.52
N LEU A 194 18.58 43.21 -11.29
CA LEU A 194 18.29 43.78 -9.96
C LEU A 194 17.79 42.69 -9.01
N GLU A 195 16.92 41.80 -9.48
CA GLU A 195 16.45 40.64 -8.72
C GLU A 195 17.56 39.63 -8.44
N GLU A 196 18.53 39.48 -9.34
CA GLU A 196 19.76 38.71 -9.11
C GLU A 196 20.62 39.34 -8.02
N GLY A 197 20.75 40.68 -8.01
CA GLY A 197 21.42 41.42 -6.94
C GLY A 197 20.75 41.21 -5.57
N ASP A 198 19.43 41.35 -5.50
CA ASP A 198 18.65 41.13 -4.28
C ASP A 198 18.75 39.66 -3.79
N ARG A 199 18.77 38.69 -4.71
CA ARG A 199 19.01 37.28 -4.40
C ARG A 199 20.43 37.04 -3.88
N ALA A 200 21.43 37.70 -4.45
CA ALA A 200 22.82 37.57 -4.03
C ALA A 200 23.06 38.19 -2.63
N ILE A 201 22.40 39.30 -2.30
CA ILE A 201 22.42 39.89 -0.95
C ILE A 201 21.79 38.93 0.07
N ARG A 202 20.63 38.33 -0.26
CA ARG A 202 20.00 37.31 0.58
C ARG A 202 20.90 36.10 0.77
N ARG A 203 21.60 35.66 -0.28
CA ARG A 203 22.63 34.61 -0.20
C ARG A 203 23.76 34.99 0.78
N MET A 204 24.30 36.21 0.70
CA MET A 204 25.36 36.65 1.61
C MET A 204 24.89 36.71 3.07
N ARG A 205 23.64 37.13 3.32
CA ARG A 205 23.04 37.08 4.67
C ARG A 205 22.99 35.64 5.21
N LEU A 206 22.57 34.68 4.38
CA LEU A 206 22.52 33.26 4.75
C LEU A 206 23.93 32.66 4.96
N MET A 207 24.89 32.99 4.10
CA MET A 207 26.28 32.54 4.23
C MET A 207 26.93 33.04 5.52
N ARG A 208 26.63 34.28 5.92
CA ARG A 208 27.08 34.85 7.20
C ARG A 208 26.44 34.14 8.39
N THR A 209 25.15 33.80 8.32
CA THR A 209 24.49 33.03 9.41
C THR A 209 24.99 31.59 9.50
N ALA A 210 25.48 31.03 8.40
CA ALA A 210 26.01 29.67 8.32
C ALA A 210 27.53 29.57 8.58
N GLU A 211 28.19 30.67 9.02
CA GLU A 211 29.63 30.75 9.32
C GLU A 211 30.55 30.27 8.19
N LEU A 212 30.18 30.52 6.93
CA LEU A 212 31.02 30.19 5.78
C LEU A 212 32.31 31.05 5.74
N PRO A 213 33.40 30.53 5.13
CA PRO A 213 34.65 31.25 5.02
C PRO A 213 34.48 32.56 4.24
N VAL A 214 35.05 33.63 4.79
CA VAL A 214 34.90 35.03 4.31
C VAL A 214 35.33 35.20 2.84
N GLU A 215 36.24 34.36 2.35
CA GLU A 215 36.68 34.32 0.95
C GLU A 215 35.54 34.00 -0.02
N THR A 216 34.67 33.06 0.34
CA THR A 216 33.51 32.71 -0.49
C THR A 216 32.49 33.83 -0.55
N ILE A 217 32.35 34.60 0.55
CA ILE A 217 31.47 35.77 0.63
C ILE A 217 32.03 36.91 -0.23
N ARG A 218 33.36 37.13 -0.21
CA ARG A 218 34.04 38.12 -1.07
C ARG A 218 33.90 37.79 -2.56
N ALA A 219 34.13 36.54 -2.95
CA ALA A 219 34.02 36.13 -4.35
C ALA A 219 32.60 36.35 -4.92
N VAL A 220 31.57 36.16 -4.09
CA VAL A 220 30.18 36.47 -4.47
C VAL A 220 29.97 37.98 -4.60
N LEU A 221 30.50 38.78 -3.67
CA LEU A 221 30.40 40.23 -3.71
C LEU A 221 31.09 40.84 -4.94
N GLU A 222 32.30 40.42 -5.26
CA GLU A 222 33.03 40.90 -6.45
C GLU A 222 32.26 40.60 -7.75
N ARG A 223 31.57 39.46 -7.83
CA ARG A 223 30.75 39.10 -8.99
C ARG A 223 29.48 39.95 -9.08
N VAL A 224 28.87 40.29 -7.95
CA VAL A 224 27.70 41.19 -7.87
C VAL A 224 28.10 42.62 -8.20
N GLU A 225 29.26 43.06 -7.72
CA GLU A 225 29.86 44.35 -8.06
C GLU A 225 30.10 44.45 -9.57
N ALA A 226 30.75 43.46 -10.19
CA ALA A 226 30.98 43.46 -11.63
C ALA A 226 29.68 43.58 -12.45
N GLY A 227 28.60 42.91 -12.03
CA GLY A 227 27.30 42.95 -12.73
C GLY A 227 26.45 44.20 -12.47
N LEU A 228 26.62 44.85 -11.32
CA LEU A 228 25.83 46.03 -10.93
C LEU A 228 26.57 47.36 -11.11
N GLU A 229 27.90 47.36 -11.22
CA GLU A 229 28.70 48.56 -11.50
C GLU A 229 28.32 49.22 -12.83
N GLU A 230 27.98 48.44 -13.86
CA GLU A 230 27.48 48.96 -15.13
C GLU A 230 26.14 49.68 -14.96
N LYS A 231 25.27 49.16 -14.08
CA LYS A 231 23.96 49.73 -13.77
C LYS A 231 24.04 50.95 -12.83
N GLU A 232 25.01 50.96 -11.90
CA GLU A 232 25.31 52.12 -11.07
C GLU A 232 25.87 53.28 -11.91
N ARG A 233 26.72 52.99 -12.91
CA ARG A 233 27.19 53.99 -13.89
C ARG A 233 26.05 54.54 -14.75
N ALA A 234 25.02 53.74 -15.01
CA ALA A 234 23.79 54.18 -15.67
C ALA A 234 22.85 55.02 -14.77
N GLY A 235 23.21 55.24 -13.50
CA GLY A 235 22.47 56.10 -12.57
C GLY A 235 21.36 55.41 -11.78
N ASP A 236 21.32 54.07 -11.76
CA ASP A 236 20.28 53.34 -11.03
C ASP A 236 20.56 53.32 -9.51
N VAL A 237 19.72 54.05 -8.76
CA VAL A 237 19.81 54.19 -7.31
C VAL A 237 19.66 52.85 -6.58
N ARG A 238 18.90 51.91 -7.16
CA ARG A 238 18.65 50.60 -6.55
C ARG A 238 19.89 49.71 -6.63
N ALA A 239 20.62 49.74 -7.74
CA ALA A 239 21.90 49.04 -7.89
C ALA A 239 22.93 49.53 -6.85
N GLY A 240 23.06 50.85 -6.67
CA GLY A 240 23.95 51.42 -5.65
C GLY A 240 23.52 51.13 -4.21
N ALA A 241 22.23 50.92 -3.93
CA ALA A 241 21.75 50.48 -2.62
C ALA A 241 22.19 49.03 -2.30
N ILE A 242 22.02 48.12 -3.27
CA ILE A 242 22.41 46.71 -3.17
C ILE A 242 23.92 46.58 -2.92
N LEU A 243 24.75 47.32 -3.67
CA LEU A 243 26.21 47.28 -3.51
C LEU A 243 26.69 47.81 -2.15
N ARG A 244 26.10 48.91 -1.68
CA ARG A 244 26.41 49.45 -0.34
C ARG A 244 26.05 48.47 0.76
N GLU A 245 24.91 47.81 0.63
CA GLU A 245 24.49 46.79 1.58
C GLU A 245 25.43 45.58 1.59
N GLY A 246 25.84 45.11 0.40
CA GLY A 246 26.85 44.07 0.23
C GLY A 246 28.17 44.39 0.95
N ARG A 247 28.70 45.60 0.71
CA ARG A 247 29.95 46.08 1.33
C ARG A 247 29.85 46.19 2.85
N GLN A 248 28.69 46.58 3.38
CA GLN A 248 28.46 46.70 4.82
C GLN A 248 28.41 45.35 5.54
N MET A 249 28.13 44.25 4.82
CA MET A 249 28.06 42.91 5.39
C MET A 249 29.42 42.25 5.63
N LEU A 250 30.51 42.80 5.08
CA LEU A 250 31.87 42.34 5.38
C LEU A 250 32.40 43.00 6.65
N PRO A 251 32.85 42.23 7.67
CA PRO A 251 33.62 42.80 8.76
C PRO A 251 34.96 43.33 8.21
N SER A 252 35.28 44.59 8.54
CA SER A 252 36.57 45.21 8.23
C SER A 252 37.69 44.42 8.92
N ILE A 253 38.45 43.66 8.14
CA ILE A 253 39.71 43.07 8.60
C ILE A 253 40.81 44.08 8.22
N PRO A 254 41.60 44.60 9.18
CA PRO A 254 42.73 45.46 8.85
C PRO A 254 43.76 44.69 8.01
N PRO A 255 44.50 45.37 7.12
CA PRO A 255 45.53 44.71 6.33
C PRO A 255 46.57 44.08 7.25
N ILE A 256 46.97 42.85 6.92
CA ILE A 256 48.07 42.14 7.58
C ILE A 256 49.31 43.03 7.48
N GLU A 257 49.82 43.50 8.62
CA GLU A 257 51.15 44.11 8.71
C GLU A 257 52.15 43.17 8.05
N GLU A 258 52.81 43.66 7.00
CA GLU A 258 53.93 43.00 6.38
C GLU A 258 54.99 42.71 7.45
N ALA A 259 55.30 41.42 7.65
CA ALA A 259 56.44 41.02 8.44
C ALA A 259 57.72 41.60 7.80
N PRO A 260 58.59 42.30 8.53
CA PRO A 260 59.84 42.76 7.98
C PRO A 260 60.74 41.55 7.68
N THR A 261 61.09 41.39 6.41
CA THR A 261 62.21 40.57 5.95
C THR A 261 63.53 41.17 6.41
N ALA A 262 64.35 40.31 7.04
CA ALA A 262 65.81 40.36 7.29
C ALA A 262 66.19 40.36 8.78
#